data_AF-A0A9P5Y5Y6-F1
#
_entry.id   AF-A0A9P5Y5Y6-F1
#
_cell.length_a   1.000
_cell.length_b   1.000
_cell.length_c   1.000
_cell.angle_alpha   90.00
_cell.angle_beta   90.00
_cell.angle_gamma   90.00
#
_symmetry.space_group_name_H-M   'P 1'
#
loop_
_entity.id
_entity.type
_entity.pdbx_description
1 polymer ?
#
loop_
_entity_poly.entity_id
_entity_poly.type
_entity_poly.pdbx_seq_one_letter_code
_entity_poly.pdbx_strand_id
1 'polypeptide(L)'
;MNNEAAAVPESFTPHTSSQPTLADLLTIERSASIFYSYAREIELSTMFADTRARSTVFVPTNKAVMALARKPHQGQTAPSDEGIEISEQEFDTRSKKNVERWISAHIIPDSPISFDSKYDTLLRSKSISFTKTQTGGNSPEWSRVTLEDGIRIIDMKEGLNGVLYLIDGTVSYE
;
A
#
# COMPACT_ATOMS: atom_id res chain seq x y z
N MET A 1 2.77 47.31 -45.81
CA MET A 1 1.78 47.01 -44.74
C MET A 1 1.91 45.52 -44.46
N ASN A 2 2.70 45.14 -43.46
CA ASN A 2 2.93 43.74 -43.10
C ASN A 2 1.99 43.42 -41.95
N ASN A 3 1.10 42.44 -42.16
CA ASN A 3 0.11 42.02 -41.16
C ASN A 3 0.74 40.95 -40.28
N GLU A 4 1.05 41.31 -39.04
CA GLU A 4 1.57 40.44 -38.00
C GLU A 4 0.44 39.54 -37.49
N ALA A 5 0.54 38.24 -37.75
CA ALA A 5 -0.41 37.26 -37.24
C ALA A 5 -0.14 37.06 -35.74
N ALA A 6 -1.04 37.58 -34.90
CA ALA A 6 -1.00 37.39 -33.45
C ALA A 6 -1.11 35.89 -33.11
N ALA A 7 -0.13 35.38 -32.36
CA ALA A 7 -0.18 34.06 -31.77
C ALA A 7 -1.29 34.02 -30.71
N VAL A 8 -2.22 33.06 -30.84
CA VAL A 8 -3.26 32.80 -29.84
C VAL A 8 -2.61 32.19 -28.58
N PRO A 9 -2.95 32.66 -27.36
CA PRO A 9 -2.44 32.03 -26.15
C PRO A 9 -3.12 30.67 -25.97
N GLU A 10 -2.32 29.61 -25.82
CA GLU A 10 -2.85 28.28 -25.50
C GLU A 10 -3.60 28.35 -24.16
N SER A 11 -4.90 28.09 -24.19
CA SER A 11 -5.75 28.05 -23.01
C SER A 11 -5.32 26.90 -22.11
N PHE A 12 -4.87 27.21 -20.90
CA PHE A 12 -4.61 26.23 -19.85
C PHE A 12 -5.93 25.58 -19.44
N THR A 13 -6.13 24.33 -19.84
CA THR A 13 -7.24 23.51 -19.33
C THR A 13 -6.71 22.69 -18.16
N PRO A 14 -7.18 22.93 -16.91
CA PRO A 14 -6.80 22.08 -15.80
C PRO A 14 -7.31 20.67 -16.07
N HIS A 15 -6.40 19.71 -16.20
CA HIS A 15 -6.75 18.29 -16.28
C HIS A 15 -7.30 17.87 -14.91
N THR A 16 -8.62 17.85 -14.79
CA THR A 16 -9.30 17.29 -13.62
C THR A 16 -9.47 15.79 -13.83
N SER A 17 -8.56 14.98 -13.29
CA SER A 17 -8.90 13.57 -13.07
C SER A 17 -10.04 13.53 -12.06
N SER A 18 -11.19 12.98 -12.45
CA SER A 18 -12.34 12.87 -11.54
C SER A 18 -12.11 11.89 -10.39
N GLN A 19 -11.09 11.03 -10.50
CA GLN A 19 -10.77 9.99 -9.53
C GLN A 19 -9.41 10.26 -8.86
N PRO A 20 -9.32 10.19 -7.52
CA PRO A 20 -8.06 10.35 -6.79
C PRO A 20 -7.10 9.20 -7.07
N THR A 21 -5.79 9.44 -6.96
CA THR A 21 -4.77 8.38 -6.97
C THR A 21 -4.78 7.61 -5.64
N LEU A 22 -4.08 6.47 -5.57
CA LEU A 22 -3.82 5.75 -4.33
C LEU A 22 -3.11 6.64 -3.30
N ALA A 23 -2.18 7.50 -3.72
CA ALA A 23 -1.52 8.46 -2.84
C ALA A 23 -2.51 9.50 -2.26
N ASP A 24 -3.44 10.01 -3.08
CA ASP A 24 -4.48 10.94 -2.61
C ASP A 24 -5.41 10.27 -1.61
N LEU A 25 -5.85 9.03 -1.90
CA LEU A 25 -6.68 8.22 -1.00
C LEU A 25 -5.98 7.97 0.34
N LEU A 26 -4.71 7.57 0.33
CA LEU A 26 -3.92 7.34 1.53
C LEU A 26 -3.67 8.62 2.34
N THR A 27 -3.60 9.77 1.68
CA THR A 27 -3.42 11.07 2.34
C THR A 27 -4.64 11.45 3.19
N ILE A 28 -5.85 11.14 2.72
CA ILE A 28 -7.09 11.47 3.43
C ILE A 28 -7.59 10.36 4.36
N GLU A 29 -7.10 9.13 4.19
CA GLU A 29 -7.53 7.97 4.97
C GLU A 29 -6.88 7.95 6.36
N ARG A 30 -7.51 8.66 7.31
CA ARG A 30 -6.99 8.80 8.69
C ARG A 30 -6.76 7.48 9.41
N SER A 31 -7.54 6.45 9.10
CA SER A 31 -7.38 5.15 9.75
C SER A 31 -6.15 4.38 9.26
N ALA A 32 -5.50 4.82 8.18
CA ALA A 32 -4.31 4.23 7.57
C ALA A 32 -3.05 5.09 7.71
N SER A 33 -3.10 6.18 8.48
CA SER A 33 -2.04 7.19 8.51
C SER A 33 -0.67 6.64 8.88
N ILE A 34 -0.57 5.66 9.78
CA ILE A 34 0.71 5.05 10.18
C ILE A 34 1.34 4.27 9.02
N PHE A 35 0.55 3.48 8.29
CA PHE A 35 1.02 2.78 7.10
C PHE A 35 1.54 3.77 6.07
N TYR A 36 0.79 4.84 5.82
CA TYR A 36 1.20 5.82 4.82
C TYR A 36 2.44 6.63 5.24
N SER A 37 2.62 6.92 6.54
CA SER A 37 3.87 7.49 7.05
C SER A 37 5.07 6.62 6.69
N TYR A 38 5.00 5.30 6.94
CA TYR A 38 6.06 4.36 6.55
C TYR A 38 6.27 4.30 5.03
N ALA A 39 5.20 4.28 4.24
CA ALA A 39 5.31 4.25 2.79
C ALA A 39 5.97 5.53 2.21
N ARG A 40 5.79 6.69 2.86
CA ARG A 40 6.40 7.96 2.47
C ARG A 40 7.88 8.07 2.82
N GLU A 41 8.33 7.36 3.84
CA GLU A 41 9.75 7.29 4.21
C GLU A 41 10.58 6.51 3.18
N ILE A 42 9.92 5.73 2.31
CA ILE A 42 10.54 4.95 1.25
C ILE A 42 10.07 5.42 -0.13
N GLU A 43 10.85 5.08 -1.16
CA GLU A 43 10.56 5.50 -2.54
C GLU A 43 9.28 4.87 -3.13
N LEU A 44 8.66 3.89 -2.45
CA LEU A 44 7.39 3.28 -2.87
C LEU A 44 6.20 4.25 -2.85
N SER A 45 6.28 5.36 -2.11
CA SER A 45 5.26 6.41 -2.19
C SER A 45 5.10 7.00 -3.59
N THR A 46 6.16 7.00 -4.41
CA THR A 46 6.10 7.48 -5.80
C THR A 46 5.21 6.59 -6.68
N MET A 47 5.22 5.28 -6.44
CA MET A 47 4.36 4.33 -7.15
C MET A 47 2.87 4.58 -6.86
N PHE A 48 2.52 4.99 -5.63
CA PHE A 48 1.13 5.33 -5.30
C PHE A 48 0.63 6.60 -5.99
N ALA A 49 1.53 7.48 -6.43
CA ALA A 49 1.20 8.67 -7.21
C ALA A 49 1.27 8.43 -8.74
N ASP A 50 1.94 7.36 -9.19
CA ASP A 50 2.03 7.03 -10.60
C ASP A 50 0.67 6.58 -11.14
N THR A 51 0.08 7.38 -12.02
CA THR A 51 -1.24 7.13 -12.62
C THR A 51 -1.28 5.91 -13.53
N ARG A 52 -0.11 5.40 -13.93
CA ARG A 52 0.04 4.18 -14.73
C ARG A 52 0.27 2.94 -13.88
N ALA A 53 0.61 3.08 -12.60
CA ALA A 53 0.64 1.96 -11.69
C ALA A 53 -0.76 1.31 -11.67
N ARG A 54 -0.81 -0.01 -11.61
CA ARG A 54 -2.06 -0.77 -11.50
C ARG A 54 -1.89 -1.72 -10.35
N SER A 55 -1.98 -1.19 -9.14
CA SER A 55 -1.61 -1.93 -7.93
C SER A 55 -2.80 -2.16 -7.00
N THR A 56 -2.83 -3.33 -6.38
CA THR A 56 -3.75 -3.62 -5.28
C THR A 56 -2.99 -3.48 -3.97
N VAL A 57 -3.47 -2.64 -3.06
CA VAL A 57 -2.79 -2.33 -1.79
C VAL A 57 -3.68 -2.74 -0.62
N PHE A 58 -3.18 -3.63 0.24
CA PHE A 58 -3.83 -4.03 1.47
C PHE A 58 -3.31 -3.18 2.63
N VAL A 59 -4.10 -2.22 3.07
CA VAL A 59 -3.66 -1.18 4.00
C VAL A 59 -4.13 -1.51 5.42
N PRO A 60 -3.22 -1.86 6.34
CA PRO A 60 -3.57 -2.10 7.73
C PRO A 60 -4.04 -0.82 8.40
N THR A 61 -5.10 -0.94 9.19
CA THR A 61 -5.52 0.16 10.06
C THR A 61 -4.44 0.50 11.09
N ASN A 62 -4.44 1.72 11.59
CA ASN A 62 -3.58 2.18 12.68
C ASN A 62 -3.68 1.24 13.88
N LYS A 63 -4.89 0.76 14.20
CA LYS A 63 -5.12 -0.22 15.26
C LYS A 63 -4.36 -1.52 15.00
N ALA A 64 -4.42 -2.04 13.77
CA ALA A 64 -3.70 -3.26 13.39
C ALA A 64 -2.18 -3.07 13.50
N VAL A 65 -1.64 -1.95 12.99
CA VAL A 65 -0.20 -1.64 13.09
C VAL A 65 0.24 -1.44 14.55
N MET A 66 -0.61 -0.82 15.38
CA MET A 66 -0.32 -0.62 16.80
C MET A 66 -0.30 -1.95 17.58
N ALA A 67 -1.11 -2.93 17.17
CA ALA A 67 -1.19 -4.25 17.78
C ALA A 67 0.02 -5.17 17.46
N LEU A 68 0.87 -4.80 16.50
CA LEU A 68 2.10 -5.53 16.23
C LEU A 68 3.01 -5.59 17.46
N ALA A 69 3.48 -6.80 17.78
CA ALA A 69 4.46 -7.04 18.85
C ALA A 69 5.79 -6.31 18.59
N ARG A 70 6.18 -6.17 17.32
CA ARG A 70 7.35 -5.41 16.86
C ARG A 70 6.95 -4.44 15.76
N LYS A 71 7.47 -3.22 15.82
CA LYS A 71 7.17 -2.21 14.81
C LYS A 71 7.91 -2.52 13.50
N PRO A 72 7.38 -2.12 12.33
CA PRO A 72 7.97 -2.46 11.04
C PRO A 72 9.47 -2.16 10.93
N HIS A 73 9.91 -1.00 11.45
CA HIS A 73 11.32 -0.59 11.45
C HIS A 73 12.24 -1.47 12.32
N GLN A 74 11.71 -2.13 13.35
CA GLN A 74 12.50 -2.99 14.24
C GLN A 74 12.88 -4.32 13.58
N GLY A 75 12.17 -4.72 12.50
CA GLY A 75 12.35 -6.03 11.89
C GLY A 75 11.81 -7.18 12.75
N GLN A 76 11.87 -8.40 12.23
CA GLN A 76 11.38 -9.60 12.93
C GLN A 76 12.47 -10.31 13.73
N THR A 77 13.73 -10.22 13.32
CA THR A 77 14.85 -10.86 14.02
C THR A 77 15.11 -10.15 15.34
N ALA A 78 15.21 -10.90 16.44
CA ALA A 78 15.73 -10.32 17.68
C ALA A 78 17.14 -9.78 17.41
N PRO A 79 17.54 -8.65 18.02
CA PRO A 79 18.96 -8.30 18.04
C PRO A 79 19.70 -9.53 18.56
N SER A 80 20.73 -9.95 17.84
CA SER A 80 21.66 -10.96 18.34
C SER A 80 22.15 -10.48 19.72
N ASP A 81 22.02 -11.32 20.75
CA ASP A 81 22.51 -11.04 22.12
C ASP A 81 24.03 -10.81 22.18
N GLU A 82 24.74 -11.04 21.07
CA GLU A 82 26.09 -10.57 20.87
C GLU A 82 26.03 -9.05 20.70
N GLY A 83 26.56 -8.31 21.69
CA GLY A 83 26.60 -6.85 21.78
C GLY A 83 27.33 -6.14 20.63
N ILE A 84 26.83 -6.31 19.40
CA ILE A 84 27.28 -5.66 18.20
C ILE A 84 26.75 -4.22 18.28
N GLU A 85 27.62 -3.31 18.71
CA GLU A 85 27.41 -1.89 18.54
C GLU A 85 27.42 -1.57 17.05
N ILE A 86 26.23 -1.43 16.46
CA ILE A 86 26.07 -0.93 15.10
C ILE A 86 26.10 0.60 15.11
N SER A 87 26.64 1.18 14.05
CA SER A 87 26.59 2.64 13.87
C SER A 87 25.15 3.12 13.68
N GLU A 88 24.90 4.41 13.96
CA GLU A 88 23.61 5.05 13.70
C GLU A 88 23.19 4.95 12.21
N GLN A 89 24.15 5.10 11.29
CA GLN A 89 23.91 4.97 9.84
C GLN A 89 23.49 3.55 9.45
N GLU A 90 24.10 2.54 10.07
CA GLU A 90 23.74 1.16 9.84
C GLU A 90 22.36 0.84 10.43
N PHE A 91 22.04 1.38 11.61
CA PHE A 91 20.71 1.27 12.20
C PHE A 91 19.63 1.90 11.31
N ASP A 92 19.86 3.12 10.80
CA ASP A 92 18.93 3.79 9.87
C ASP A 92 18.73 2.98 8.58
N THR A 93 19.81 2.44 8.00
CA THR A 93 19.75 1.61 6.81
C THR A 93 18.95 0.33 7.05
N ARG A 94 19.18 -0.35 8.18
CA ARG A 94 18.43 -1.55 8.57
C ARG A 94 16.95 -1.24 8.80
N SER A 95 16.67 -0.14 9.50
CA SER A 95 15.32 0.37 9.76
C SER A 95 14.54 0.58 8.47
N LYS A 96 15.10 1.34 7.51
CA LYS A 96 14.50 1.59 6.20
C LYS A 96 14.24 0.31 5.42
N LYS A 97 15.22 -0.61 5.39
CA LYS A 97 15.07 -1.91 4.71
C LYS A 97 13.95 -2.75 5.31
N ASN A 98 13.80 -2.73 6.64
CA ASN A 98 12.71 -3.44 7.31
C ASN A 98 11.35 -2.85 6.94
N VAL A 99 11.23 -1.52 6.93
CA VAL A 99 10.03 -0.81 6.50
C VAL A 99 9.70 -1.11 5.03
N GLU A 100 10.67 -1.05 4.13
CA GLU A 100 10.49 -1.35 2.72
C GLU A 100 9.94 -2.77 2.50
N ARG A 101 10.54 -3.77 3.17
CA ARG A 101 10.05 -5.16 3.11
C ARG A 101 8.62 -5.28 3.62
N TRP A 102 8.31 -4.65 4.75
CA TRP A 102 6.98 -4.69 5.35
C TRP A 102 5.94 -4.05 4.43
N ILE A 103 6.21 -2.87 3.87
CA ILE A 103 5.30 -2.21 2.91
C ILE A 103 5.13 -3.07 1.65
N SER A 104 6.22 -3.62 1.12
CA SER A 104 6.20 -4.43 -0.11
C SER A 104 5.34 -5.69 0.01
N ALA A 105 5.27 -6.29 1.21
CA ALA A 105 4.41 -7.45 1.49
C ALA A 105 2.90 -7.14 1.38
N HIS A 106 2.51 -5.85 1.43
CA HIS A 106 1.12 -5.42 1.38
C HIS A 106 0.66 -5.02 -0.03
N ILE A 107 1.53 -5.14 -1.03
CA ILE A 107 1.29 -4.59 -2.38
C ILE A 107 1.38 -5.70 -3.40
N ILE A 108 0.29 -5.89 -4.16
CA ILE A 108 0.28 -6.71 -5.37
C ILE A 108 0.44 -5.75 -6.56
N PRO A 109 1.40 -5.98 -7.48
CA PRO A 109 1.64 -5.11 -8.63
C PRO A 109 0.62 -5.29 -9.78
N ASP A 110 -0.56 -5.83 -9.47
CA ASP A 110 -1.67 -6.05 -10.40
C ASP A 110 -2.98 -5.52 -9.81
N SER A 111 -3.84 -4.96 -10.66
CA SER A 111 -5.18 -4.49 -10.32
C SER A 111 -6.06 -4.39 -11.57
N PRO A 112 -7.35 -4.75 -11.50
CA PRO A 112 -8.01 -5.38 -10.36
C PRO A 112 -7.61 -6.85 -10.18
N ILE A 113 -7.82 -7.40 -8.99
CA ILE A 113 -7.59 -8.82 -8.68
C ILE A 113 -8.91 -9.57 -8.43
N SER A 114 -8.91 -10.89 -8.59
CA SER A 114 -9.99 -11.79 -8.16
C SER A 114 -9.64 -12.39 -6.81
N PHE A 115 -10.63 -12.64 -5.96
CA PHE A 115 -10.40 -13.29 -4.66
C PHE A 115 -10.40 -14.83 -4.72
N ASP A 116 -10.40 -15.42 -5.92
CA ASP A 116 -10.31 -16.87 -6.14
C ASP A 116 -8.87 -17.36 -6.40
N SER A 117 -7.89 -16.45 -6.45
CA SER A 117 -6.51 -16.73 -6.84
C SER A 117 -5.50 -16.32 -5.77
N LYS A 118 -4.25 -16.77 -5.94
CA LYS A 118 -3.08 -16.37 -5.15
C LYS A 118 -2.22 -15.42 -5.99
N TYR A 119 -1.74 -14.33 -5.39
CA TYR A 119 -0.98 -13.29 -6.10
C TYR A 119 0.33 -12.97 -5.38
N ASP A 120 1.40 -12.87 -6.15
CA ASP A 120 2.69 -12.42 -5.62
C ASP A 120 2.65 -10.93 -5.28
N THR A 121 3.35 -10.59 -4.20
CA THR A 121 3.51 -9.21 -3.74
C THR A 121 4.82 -8.62 -4.27
N LEU A 122 5.05 -7.32 -4.05
CA LEU A 122 6.35 -6.72 -4.32
C LEU A 122 7.48 -7.31 -3.46
N LEU A 123 7.15 -7.86 -2.28
CA LEU A 123 8.11 -8.61 -1.50
C LEU A 123 8.30 -10.00 -2.13
N ARG A 124 9.51 -10.25 -2.63
CA ARG A 124 9.89 -11.54 -3.21
C ARG A 124 9.57 -12.70 -2.25
N SER A 125 8.99 -13.76 -2.80
CA SER A 125 8.57 -14.97 -2.07
C SER A 125 7.37 -14.79 -1.14
N LYS A 126 6.78 -13.59 -1.09
CA LYS A 126 5.51 -13.37 -0.41
C LYS A 126 4.39 -13.25 -1.43
N SER A 127 3.35 -14.05 -1.23
CA SER A 127 2.09 -13.97 -1.98
C SER A 127 0.93 -13.89 -1.01
N ILE A 128 -0.18 -13.28 -1.43
CA ILE A 128 -1.42 -13.22 -0.69
C ILE A 128 -2.41 -14.21 -1.29
N SER A 129 -3.12 -14.93 -0.42
CA SER A 129 -4.23 -15.82 -0.79
C SER A 129 -5.44 -15.52 0.07
N PHE A 130 -6.62 -15.89 -0.44
CA PHE A 130 -7.89 -15.54 0.17
C PHE A 130 -8.69 -16.78 0.55
N THR A 131 -9.34 -16.70 1.70
CA THR A 131 -10.25 -17.74 2.21
C THR A 131 -11.66 -17.18 2.26
N LYS A 132 -12.61 -17.85 1.62
CA LYS A 132 -14.02 -17.47 1.68
C LYS A 132 -14.57 -17.74 3.07
N THR A 133 -15.15 -16.72 3.70
CA THR A 133 -15.76 -16.83 5.02
C THR A 133 -17.26 -17.09 4.95
N GLN A 134 -17.90 -16.76 3.83
CA GLN A 134 -19.33 -16.95 3.60
C GLN A 134 -19.61 -17.29 2.14
N THR A 135 -20.64 -18.12 1.90
CA THR A 135 -21.12 -18.46 0.56
C THR A 135 -22.50 -17.83 0.33
N GLY A 136 -22.62 -17.00 -0.72
CA GLY A 136 -23.86 -16.28 -1.04
C GLY A 136 -24.07 -14.99 -0.23
N GLY A 137 -24.93 -14.10 -0.75
CA GLY A 137 -25.28 -12.82 -0.15
C GLY A 137 -25.07 -11.62 -1.08
N ASN A 138 -25.76 -10.50 -0.81
CA ASN A 138 -25.71 -9.27 -1.61
C ASN A 138 -24.52 -8.35 -1.28
N SER A 139 -23.68 -8.69 -0.32
CA SER A 139 -22.50 -7.88 0.03
C SER A 139 -21.44 -7.91 -1.09
N PRO A 140 -20.46 -7.00 -1.10
CA PRO A 140 -19.33 -7.08 -2.02
C PRO A 140 -18.48 -8.34 -1.78
N GLU A 141 -17.82 -8.86 -2.82
CA GLU A 141 -16.97 -10.05 -2.72
C GLU A 141 -15.85 -9.91 -1.69
N TRP A 142 -15.14 -8.77 -1.69
CA TRP A 142 -14.04 -8.48 -0.77
C TRP A 142 -14.47 -8.58 0.70
N SER A 143 -15.74 -8.32 1.03
CA SER A 143 -16.24 -8.38 2.41
C SER A 143 -16.50 -9.79 2.91
N ARG A 144 -16.49 -10.78 2.01
CA ARG A 144 -16.74 -12.21 2.30
C ARG A 144 -15.48 -13.06 2.24
N VAL A 145 -14.31 -12.44 2.22
CA VAL A 145 -13.03 -13.14 2.23
C VAL A 145 -12.16 -12.61 3.34
N THR A 146 -11.26 -13.48 3.79
CA THR A 146 -10.13 -13.12 4.64
C THR A 146 -8.84 -13.40 3.90
N LEU A 147 -7.80 -12.64 4.23
CA LEU A 147 -6.43 -12.87 3.82
C LEU A 147 -5.63 -13.50 4.97
N GLU A 148 -4.62 -14.31 4.62
CA GLU A 148 -3.71 -14.94 5.59
C GLU A 148 -4.47 -15.65 6.73
N ASP A 149 -4.01 -15.50 7.98
CA ASP A 149 -4.58 -16.06 9.21
C ASP A 149 -5.88 -15.37 9.66
N GLY A 150 -6.83 -15.17 8.74
CA GLY A 150 -8.17 -14.66 9.06
C GLY A 150 -8.28 -13.12 9.13
N ILE A 151 -7.33 -12.40 8.53
CA ILE A 151 -7.37 -10.94 8.43
C ILE A 151 -8.56 -10.53 7.55
N ARG A 152 -9.41 -9.63 8.03
CA ARG A 152 -10.60 -9.20 7.29
C ARG A 152 -10.34 -7.92 6.51
N ILE A 153 -10.93 -7.85 5.32
CA ILE A 153 -11.08 -6.60 4.58
C ILE A 153 -12.30 -5.87 5.15
N ILE A 154 -12.11 -4.64 5.61
CA ILE A 154 -13.14 -3.86 6.28
C ILE A 154 -13.70 -2.72 5.42
N ASP A 155 -12.95 -2.27 4.41
CA ASP A 155 -13.37 -1.25 3.46
C ASP A 155 -12.59 -1.37 2.13
N MET A 156 -13.14 -0.80 1.06
CA MET A 156 -12.53 -0.78 -0.27
C MET A 156 -12.68 0.60 -0.90
N LYS A 157 -11.58 1.10 -1.48
CA LYS A 157 -11.56 2.37 -2.21
C LYS A 157 -10.87 2.18 -3.56
N GLU A 158 -11.55 2.60 -4.61
CA GLU A 158 -11.02 2.55 -5.97
C GLU A 158 -10.32 3.87 -6.30
N GLY A 159 -9.03 3.80 -6.62
CA GLY A 159 -8.23 4.92 -7.11
C GLY A 159 -7.98 4.83 -8.61
N LEU A 160 -7.51 5.93 -9.18
CA LEU A 160 -7.19 6.03 -10.61
C LEU A 160 -6.19 4.96 -11.07
N ASN A 161 -5.26 4.59 -10.18
CA ASN A 161 -4.11 3.71 -10.40
C ASN A 161 -4.18 2.40 -9.59
N GLY A 162 -5.37 2.00 -9.16
CA GLY A 162 -5.56 0.68 -8.53
C GLY A 162 -6.61 0.68 -7.42
N VAL A 163 -6.57 -0.35 -6.58
CA VAL A 163 -7.55 -0.56 -5.51
C VAL A 163 -6.86 -0.62 -4.15
N LEU A 164 -7.44 0.09 -3.18
CA LEU A 164 -7.03 0.09 -1.79
C LEU A 164 -8.05 -0.70 -0.98
N TYR A 165 -7.61 -1.73 -0.28
CA TYR A 165 -8.40 -2.50 0.67
C TYR A 165 -7.92 -2.21 2.09
N LEU A 166 -8.78 -1.68 2.95
CA LEU A 166 -8.43 -1.54 4.37
C LEU A 166 -8.58 -2.88 5.08
N ILE A 167 -7.61 -3.24 5.91
CA ILE A 167 -7.58 -4.52 6.63
C ILE A 167 -7.44 -4.34 8.15
N ASP A 168 -8.04 -5.24 8.93
CA ASP A 168 -8.03 -5.20 10.40
C ASP A 168 -6.84 -5.94 11.07
N GLY A 169 -5.93 -6.46 10.24
CA GLY A 169 -4.66 -7.08 10.63
C GLY A 169 -3.52 -6.58 9.74
N THR A 170 -2.36 -7.23 9.79
CA THR A 170 -1.20 -6.89 8.94
C THR A 170 -0.72 -8.13 8.19
N VAL A 171 -0.32 -7.98 6.94
CA VAL A 171 0.28 -9.06 6.17
C VAL A 171 1.65 -9.41 6.78
N SER A 172 1.87 -10.69 7.08
CA SER A 172 3.18 -11.18 7.51
C SER A 172 4.19 -11.11 6.36
N TYR A 173 5.44 -10.80 6.69
CA TYR A 173 6.54 -10.59 5.73
C TYR A 173 7.75 -11.50 6.02
N GLU A 174 7.46 -12.64 6.68
CA GLU A 174 8.37 -13.79 6.81
C GLU A 174 8.83 -14.32 5.44
#